data_AF-A0AAD5MMK9-F1
#
_entry.id   AF-A0AAD5MMK9-F1
#
_cell.length_a   1.000
_cell.length_b   1.000
_cell.length_c   1.000
_cell.angle_alpha   90.00
_cell.angle_beta   90.00
_cell.angle_gamma   90.00
#
_symmetry.space_group_name_H-M   'P 1'
#
loop_
_entity.id
_entity.type
_entity.pdbx_description
1 polymer ?
#
loop_
_entity_poly.entity_id
_entity_poly.type
_entity_poly.pdbx_seq_one_letter_code
_entity_poly.pdbx_strand_id
1 'polypeptide(L)'
;MPAIGCVNISAQMPEKEQPIIVQLHGRSLDRKDLLWDETAVFFRVFRLEKGKDEDELVLLYESEAIKNHSHPQWADFRIGAQDAADNRNRLLEIWVMYRDVDGSEGYIGKFLTTYAKMKYGPGPDNVYAVINEMKQQQKKNYENSGRMELVKFTDVSFFSFLDYIVSGTQLHYEVAVDFSYGANEDDQQRFDAYLQLAIRAIGGILRDYTPNRLFPAFGLGAKIPPTFHESHEFHLNFEVDPTCRGLDGIIDAYRKAQAVVSPMKTSKFAPIVSLATRMSHQSGFRGLHYHVLVIFTRGTPTDIKELSVALTAASNAPLSVVVVGIGDGDFSHLQKLATKRKEGTRACLQFVSIAGLVEKRVSPAENRSRIAQKALCAIPQQMTEFMHAANIAAKPPIQVCRSPLFHSSSLIPDRPTQFLFEGPLSNMHSPQLLRTDRRGSDSQYLDAEVAARSSLRSFVRVPERCHSVLQTNREQYQRRLKERGLGRVQFPQIDLSTVDSSMSTQDSSH
;
A
#
# COMPACT_ATOMS: atom_id res chain seq x y z
N MET A 1 13.61 -37.98 17.58
CA MET A 1 12.22 -38.38 17.25
C MET A 1 12.06 -38.22 15.74
N PRO A 2 11.49 -39.18 14.99
CA PRO A 2 11.21 -38.97 13.57
C PRO A 2 10.08 -37.95 13.40
N ALA A 3 10.21 -37.01 12.47
CA ALA A 3 9.20 -35.99 12.18
C ALA A 3 7.90 -36.66 11.70
N ILE A 4 6.76 -36.26 12.28
CA ILE A 4 5.44 -36.86 11.95
C ILE A 4 4.93 -36.36 10.59
N GLY A 5 5.37 -35.18 10.15
CA GLY A 5 4.99 -34.59 8.87
C GLY A 5 5.42 -33.13 8.73
N CYS A 6 5.11 -32.56 7.58
CA CYS A 6 5.33 -31.15 7.22
C CYS A 6 4.02 -30.58 6.68
N VAL A 7 3.65 -29.37 7.12
CA VAL A 7 2.61 -28.57 6.45
C VAL A 7 3.27 -27.38 5.79
N ASN A 8 3.05 -27.21 4.49
CA ASN A 8 3.56 -26.13 3.65
C ASN A 8 2.42 -25.14 3.35
N ILE A 9 2.50 -23.92 3.87
CA ILE A 9 1.47 -22.88 3.66
C ILE A 9 2.02 -21.77 2.77
N SER A 10 1.47 -21.63 1.55
CA SER A 10 1.73 -20.52 0.62
C SER A 10 0.48 -19.67 0.43
N ALA A 11 0.67 -18.37 0.20
CA ALA A 11 -0.42 -17.46 -0.16
C ALA A 11 -0.01 -16.65 -1.40
N GLN A 12 -0.93 -16.49 -2.35
CA GLN A 12 -0.74 -15.67 -3.53
C GLN A 12 -1.74 -14.52 -3.51
N MET A 13 -1.28 -13.31 -3.81
CA MET A 13 -2.19 -12.17 -3.98
C MET A 13 -3.04 -12.38 -5.24
N PRO A 14 -4.33 -12.05 -5.23
CA PRO A 14 -5.16 -12.11 -6.43
C PRO A 14 -4.54 -11.26 -7.54
N GLU A 15 -4.61 -11.75 -8.78
CA GLU A 15 -4.27 -10.92 -9.94
C GLU A 15 -5.21 -9.72 -10.00
N LYS A 16 -4.65 -8.56 -10.36
CA LYS A 16 -5.39 -7.31 -10.47
C LYS A 16 -5.37 -6.85 -11.91
N GLU A 17 -6.53 -6.44 -12.41
CA GLU A 17 -6.61 -5.70 -13.65
C GLU A 17 -5.87 -4.37 -13.48
N GLN A 18 -4.79 -4.21 -14.22
CA GLN A 18 -4.04 -2.95 -14.33
C GLN A 18 -4.26 -2.42 -15.74
N PRO A 19 -5.29 -1.61 -16.00
CA PRO A 19 -5.52 -1.12 -17.35
C PRO A 19 -4.52 -0.02 -17.69
N ILE A 20 -4.09 0.02 -18.95
CA ILE A 20 -3.54 1.23 -19.54
C ILE A 20 -4.70 2.05 -20.13
N ILE A 21 -4.69 3.36 -19.86
CA ILE A 21 -5.59 4.33 -20.52
C ILE A 21 -4.80 4.99 -21.64
N VAL A 22 -5.33 4.94 -22.85
CA VAL A 22 -4.69 5.48 -24.04
C VAL A 22 -5.67 6.37 -24.79
N GLN A 23 -5.17 7.45 -25.38
CA GLN A 23 -5.93 8.28 -26.32
C GLN A 23 -5.10 8.57 -27.56
N LEU A 24 -5.73 8.45 -28.74
CA LEU A 24 -5.10 8.65 -30.03
C LEU A 24 -5.79 9.77 -30.82
N HIS A 25 -5.01 10.45 -31.66
CA HIS A 25 -5.47 11.47 -32.59
C HIS A 25 -4.91 11.20 -33.99
N GLY A 26 -5.78 11.04 -34.98
CA GLY A 26 -5.40 10.97 -36.37
C GLY A 26 -5.07 12.35 -36.94
N ARG A 27 -4.10 12.45 -37.85
CA ARG A 27 -3.74 13.67 -38.56
C ARG A 27 -3.60 13.40 -40.05
N SER A 28 -4.35 14.16 -40.84
CA SER A 28 -4.32 14.11 -42.31
C SER A 28 -4.45 12.68 -42.84
N LEU A 29 -5.35 11.89 -42.23
CA LEU A 29 -5.66 10.54 -42.68
C LEU A 29 -6.27 10.57 -44.08
N ASP A 30 -5.79 9.68 -44.94
CA ASP A 30 -6.30 9.52 -46.30
C ASP A 30 -7.82 9.29 -46.26
N ARG A 31 -8.54 10.05 -47.08
CA ARG A 31 -9.96 9.85 -47.36
C ARG A 31 -10.12 9.08 -48.66
N LYS A 32 -11.27 8.44 -48.85
CA LYS A 32 -11.67 7.89 -50.15
C LYS A 32 -12.03 9.06 -51.07
N ASP A 33 -11.36 9.16 -52.22
CA ASP A 33 -11.35 10.35 -53.11
C ASP A 33 -12.65 10.59 -53.92
N LEU A 34 -13.81 10.19 -53.42
CA LEU A 34 -15.10 10.40 -54.10
C LEU A 34 -15.87 11.52 -53.40
N LEU A 35 -16.29 12.53 -54.18
CA LEU A 35 -16.97 13.76 -53.75
C LEU A 35 -18.25 13.56 -52.90
N TRP A 36 -18.71 12.32 -52.73
CA TRP A 36 -19.97 11.95 -52.06
C TRP A 36 -19.82 10.86 -50.99
N ASP A 37 -18.59 10.37 -50.74
CA ASP A 37 -18.36 9.27 -49.80
C ASP A 37 -18.30 9.79 -48.35
N GLU A 38 -19.43 9.73 -47.67
CA GLU A 38 -19.47 9.85 -46.21
C GLU A 38 -18.86 8.60 -45.58
N THR A 39 -17.61 8.69 -45.14
CA THR A 39 -16.91 7.58 -44.48
C THR A 39 -16.70 7.89 -43.01
N ALA A 40 -16.81 6.87 -42.16
CA ALA A 40 -16.49 6.95 -40.74
C ALA A 40 -15.15 6.29 -40.47
N VAL A 41 -14.21 7.01 -39.85
CA VAL A 41 -12.86 6.51 -39.57
C VAL A 41 -12.79 5.97 -38.14
N PHE A 42 -12.16 4.81 -37.98
CA PHE A 42 -11.95 4.15 -36.69
C PHE A 42 -10.62 3.40 -36.70
N PHE A 43 -10.20 2.86 -35.56
CA PHE A 43 -9.01 2.00 -35.47
C PHE A 43 -9.27 0.75 -34.65
N ARG A 44 -8.44 -0.27 -34.89
CA ARG A 44 -8.37 -1.51 -34.12
C ARG A 44 -6.97 -1.70 -33.57
N VAL A 45 -6.86 -2.11 -32.31
CA VAL A 45 -5.59 -2.42 -31.65
C VAL A 45 -5.48 -3.94 -31.53
N PHE A 46 -4.39 -4.49 -32.05
CA PHE A 46 -4.10 -5.91 -32.00
C PHE A 46 -2.81 -6.18 -31.22
N ARG A 47 -2.80 -7.27 -30.46
CA ARG A 47 -1.58 -7.87 -29.95
C ARG A 47 -1.00 -8.82 -30.99
N LEU A 48 0.29 -8.67 -31.29
CA LEU A 48 1.00 -9.60 -32.15
C LEU A 48 1.55 -10.76 -31.33
N GLU A 49 1.09 -11.97 -31.62
CA GLU A 49 1.58 -13.23 -31.06
C GLU A 49 2.44 -13.98 -32.07
N LYS A 50 3.55 -14.58 -31.60
CA LYS A 50 4.35 -15.45 -32.45
C LYS A 50 3.62 -16.77 -32.64
N GLY A 51 3.05 -16.99 -33.81
CA GLY A 51 2.53 -18.30 -34.19
C GLY A 51 3.64 -19.25 -34.65
N LYS A 52 3.26 -20.50 -34.94
CA LYS A 52 4.21 -21.51 -35.44
C LYS A 52 4.59 -21.30 -36.90
N ASP A 53 3.66 -20.80 -37.72
CA ASP A 53 3.83 -20.64 -39.17
C ASP A 53 3.62 -19.18 -39.61
N GLU A 54 2.64 -18.47 -39.02
CA GLU A 54 2.39 -17.04 -39.23
C GLU A 54 2.10 -16.36 -37.89
N ASP A 55 2.41 -15.07 -37.78
CA ASP A 55 2.08 -14.29 -36.59
C ASP A 55 0.55 -14.18 -36.44
N GLU A 56 0.05 -14.34 -35.22
CA GLU A 56 -1.37 -14.28 -34.88
C GLU A 56 -1.71 -12.89 -34.31
N LEU A 57 -2.82 -12.31 -34.76
CA LEU A 57 -3.32 -11.03 -34.28
C LEU A 57 -4.51 -11.24 -33.35
N VAL A 58 -4.36 -10.85 -32.09
CA VAL A 58 -5.45 -10.88 -31.09
C VAL A 58 -6.02 -9.47 -30.95
N LEU A 59 -7.29 -9.27 -31.31
CA LEU A 59 -7.98 -7.98 -31.18
C LEU A 59 -8.13 -7.62 -29.69
N LEU A 60 -7.58 -6.48 -29.29
CA LEU A 60 -7.67 -5.96 -27.93
C LEU A 60 -8.74 -4.87 -27.80
N TYR A 61 -8.92 -4.05 -28.84
CA TYR A 61 -9.81 -2.89 -28.80
C TYR A 61 -10.22 -2.43 -30.20
N GLU A 62 -11.45 -1.92 -30.34
CA GLU A 62 -11.96 -1.18 -31.50
C GLU A 62 -12.49 0.18 -31.01
N SER A 63 -12.10 1.26 -31.69
CA SER A 63 -12.56 2.62 -31.37
C SER A 63 -13.98 2.89 -31.85
N GLU A 64 -14.59 3.96 -31.36
CA GLU A 64 -15.74 4.53 -32.03
C GLU A 64 -15.39 5.00 -33.46
N ALA A 65 -16.39 5.00 -34.34
CA ALA A 65 -16.25 5.48 -35.71
C ALA A 65 -16.67 6.96 -35.83
N ILE A 66 -15.76 7.80 -36.33
CA ILE A 66 -15.96 9.25 -36.44
C ILE A 66 -16.17 9.63 -37.91
N LYS A 67 -17.34 10.19 -38.22
CA LYS A 67 -17.73 10.56 -39.58
C LYS A 67 -16.93 11.74 -40.13
N ASN A 68 -16.58 11.69 -41.42
CA ASN A 68 -16.09 12.82 -42.24
C ASN A 68 -14.84 13.53 -41.71
N HIS A 69 -13.94 12.80 -41.06
CA HIS A 69 -12.82 13.39 -40.34
C HIS A 69 -11.47 12.82 -40.79
N SER A 70 -10.59 13.69 -41.32
CA SER A 70 -9.18 13.37 -41.61
C SER A 70 -8.27 13.56 -40.39
N HIS A 71 -8.77 14.26 -39.37
CA HIS A 71 -8.01 14.54 -38.14
C HIS A 71 -8.69 14.03 -36.84
N PRO A 72 -9.29 12.82 -36.83
CA PRO A 72 -10.23 12.41 -35.78
C PRO A 72 -9.53 12.29 -34.42
N GLN A 73 -10.10 12.88 -33.38
CA GLN A 73 -9.68 12.64 -32.01
C GLN A 73 -10.66 11.70 -31.34
N TRP A 74 -10.19 10.50 -30.99
CA TRP A 74 -11.02 9.48 -30.36
C TRP A 74 -11.10 9.66 -28.84
N ALA A 75 -12.10 9.05 -28.23
CA ALA A 75 -12.23 8.94 -26.79
C ALA A 75 -11.07 8.12 -26.18
N ASP A 76 -10.80 8.35 -24.89
CA ASP A 76 -9.89 7.52 -24.12
C ASP A 76 -10.40 6.08 -24.07
N PHE A 77 -9.51 5.11 -24.30
CA PHE A 77 -9.82 3.68 -24.21
C PHE A 77 -8.93 2.96 -23.20
N ARG A 78 -9.37 1.76 -22.79
CA ARG A 78 -8.70 0.93 -21.80
C ARG A 78 -8.31 -0.42 -22.40
N ILE A 79 -7.08 -0.85 -22.16
CA ILE A 79 -6.60 -2.20 -22.46
C ILE A 79 -5.96 -2.77 -21.18
N GLY A 80 -6.15 -4.05 -20.89
CA GLY A 80 -5.45 -4.70 -19.78
C GLY A 80 -3.93 -4.66 -19.99
N ALA A 81 -3.14 -4.29 -18.98
CA ALA A 81 -1.68 -4.25 -19.12
C ALA A 81 -1.08 -5.62 -19.42
N GLN A 82 -1.65 -6.71 -18.90
CA GLN A 82 -1.21 -8.06 -19.26
C GLN A 82 -1.49 -8.36 -20.73
N ASP A 83 -2.63 -7.89 -21.25
CA ASP A 83 -2.94 -8.05 -22.66
C ASP A 83 -2.02 -7.22 -23.55
N ALA A 84 -1.73 -5.97 -23.16
CA ALA A 84 -0.91 -5.07 -23.97
C ALA A 84 0.62 -5.28 -23.79
N ALA A 85 1.06 -5.84 -22.66
CA ALA A 85 2.42 -5.72 -22.16
C ALA A 85 2.89 -6.89 -21.29
N ASP A 86 2.41 -8.12 -21.54
CA ASP A 86 2.98 -9.36 -20.99
C ASP A 86 4.52 -9.38 -21.07
N ASN A 87 5.04 -8.80 -22.15
CA ASN A 87 6.41 -8.33 -22.30
C ASN A 87 6.39 -6.82 -22.63
N ARG A 88 7.24 -6.02 -21.99
CA ARG A 88 7.33 -4.56 -22.25
C ARG A 88 7.57 -4.21 -23.72
N ASN A 89 8.21 -5.12 -24.47
CA ASN A 89 8.50 -4.98 -25.89
C ASN A 89 7.52 -5.75 -26.79
N ARG A 90 6.39 -6.24 -26.24
CA ARG A 90 5.30 -6.84 -27.02
C ARG A 90 4.81 -5.83 -28.05
N LEU A 91 4.80 -6.24 -29.31
CA LEU A 91 4.34 -5.41 -30.41
C LEU A 91 2.81 -5.34 -30.41
N LEU A 92 2.32 -4.11 -30.51
CA LEU A 92 0.93 -3.80 -30.78
C LEU A 92 0.83 -3.27 -32.21
N GLU A 93 -0.02 -3.90 -33.01
CA GLU A 93 -0.32 -3.47 -34.37
C GLU A 93 -1.66 -2.74 -34.38
N ILE A 94 -1.65 -1.49 -34.84
CA ILE A 94 -2.84 -0.65 -34.87
C ILE A 94 -3.25 -0.46 -36.32
N TRP A 95 -4.45 -0.91 -36.65
CA TRP A 95 -5.02 -0.74 -37.99
C TRP A 95 -5.96 0.44 -37.99
N VAL A 96 -5.79 1.33 -38.96
CA VAL A 96 -6.66 2.48 -39.20
C VAL A 96 -7.56 2.14 -40.38
N MET A 97 -8.86 2.25 -40.16
CA MET A 97 -9.90 1.75 -41.05
C MET A 97 -10.92 2.84 -41.34
N TYR A 98 -11.68 2.67 -42.42
CA TYR A 98 -12.91 3.40 -42.65
C TYR A 98 -14.08 2.44 -42.82
N ARG A 99 -15.28 2.91 -42.48
CA ARG A 99 -16.56 2.24 -42.75
C ARG A 99 -17.37 3.13 -43.68
N ASP A 100 -17.86 2.55 -44.78
CA ASP A 100 -18.71 3.21 -45.76
C ASP A 100 -20.18 3.20 -45.30
N VAL A 101 -21.05 3.94 -45.99
CA VAL A 101 -22.47 4.08 -45.66
C VAL A 101 -23.21 2.74 -45.75
N ASP A 102 -22.77 1.85 -46.64
CA ASP A 102 -23.30 0.48 -46.79
C ASP A 102 -22.78 -0.49 -45.71
N GLY A 103 -21.90 -0.03 -44.81
CA GLY A 103 -21.31 -0.81 -43.74
C GLY A 103 -20.05 -1.57 -44.15
N SER A 104 -19.62 -1.51 -45.43
CA SER A 104 -18.37 -2.11 -45.87
C SER A 104 -17.18 -1.43 -45.21
N GLU A 105 -16.18 -2.22 -44.84
CA GLU A 105 -14.96 -1.72 -44.20
C GLU A 105 -13.80 -1.70 -45.20
N GLY A 106 -13.03 -0.62 -45.17
CA GLY A 106 -11.82 -0.47 -45.96
C GLY A 106 -10.62 -0.09 -45.11
N TYR A 107 -9.44 -0.36 -45.67
CA TYR A 107 -8.16 -0.25 -44.97
C TYR A 107 -7.42 1.04 -45.35
N ILE A 108 -7.12 1.89 -44.37
CA ILE A 108 -6.34 3.12 -44.58
C ILE A 108 -4.86 2.80 -44.48
N GLY A 109 -4.45 2.09 -43.43
CA GLY A 109 -3.07 1.67 -43.17
C GLY A 109 -2.88 1.20 -41.73
N LYS A 110 -1.65 0.88 -41.35
CA LYS A 110 -1.29 0.43 -40.01
C LYS A 110 0.02 1.03 -39.50
N PHE A 111 0.26 0.88 -38.20
CA PHE A 111 1.55 1.15 -37.60
C PHE A 111 1.79 0.21 -36.41
N LEU A 112 3.05 0.09 -36.00
CA LEU A 112 3.48 -0.67 -34.83
C LEU A 112 3.87 0.25 -33.69
N THR A 113 3.55 -0.17 -32.48
CA THR A 113 4.07 0.43 -31.24
C THR A 113 4.28 -0.64 -30.16
N THR A 114 4.72 -0.22 -28.98
CA THR A 114 4.84 -1.05 -27.79
C THR A 114 4.37 -0.27 -26.57
N TYR A 115 3.99 -0.98 -25.52
CA TYR A 115 3.78 -0.38 -24.21
C TYR A 115 4.99 0.46 -23.76
N ALA A 116 6.22 -0.06 -23.93
CA ALA A 116 7.43 0.66 -23.53
C ALA A 116 7.59 2.00 -24.26
N LYS A 117 7.25 2.06 -25.55
CA LYS A 117 7.30 3.29 -26.35
C LYS A 117 6.23 4.29 -25.91
N MET A 118 4.98 3.83 -25.77
CA MET A 118 3.87 4.71 -25.35
C MET A 118 4.05 5.24 -23.92
N LYS A 119 4.74 4.50 -23.05
CA LYS A 119 5.03 4.89 -21.67
C LYS A 119 5.85 6.18 -21.54
N TYR A 120 6.60 6.57 -22.56
CA TYR A 120 7.28 7.88 -22.59
C TYR A 120 6.31 9.06 -22.67
N GLY A 121 5.02 8.80 -22.94
CA GLY A 121 3.96 9.80 -22.97
C GLY A 121 3.85 10.53 -24.30
N PRO A 122 2.93 11.50 -24.40
CA PRO A 122 2.72 12.31 -25.60
C PRO A 122 4.00 13.07 -26.00
N GLY A 123 4.31 13.10 -27.29
CA GLY A 123 5.50 13.77 -27.80
C GLY A 123 5.91 13.31 -29.19
N PRO A 124 6.97 13.90 -29.77
CA PRO A 124 7.43 13.62 -31.13
C PRO A 124 7.79 12.14 -31.35
N ASP A 125 8.29 11.46 -30.31
CA ASP A 125 8.62 10.04 -30.38
C ASP A 125 7.38 9.13 -30.52
N ASN A 126 6.21 9.61 -30.10
CA ASN A 126 4.93 8.89 -30.15
C ASN A 126 3.99 9.43 -31.25
N VAL A 127 4.59 9.82 -32.39
CA VAL A 127 3.90 10.09 -33.65
C VAL A 127 4.22 8.95 -34.63
N TYR A 128 3.20 8.36 -35.23
CA TYR A 128 3.30 7.17 -36.07
C TYR A 128 2.82 7.46 -37.48
N ALA A 129 3.65 7.15 -38.48
CA ALA A 129 3.19 7.15 -39.87
C ALA A 129 2.24 5.96 -40.10
N VAL A 130 1.07 6.21 -40.66
CA VAL A 130 0.09 5.18 -41.00
C VAL A 130 0.42 4.64 -42.39
N ILE A 131 0.83 3.38 -42.48
CA ILE A 131 1.37 2.78 -43.70
C ILE A 131 0.36 1.81 -44.32
N ASN A 132 0.06 2.03 -45.60
CA ASN A 132 -0.69 1.12 -46.44
C ASN A 132 0.27 0.36 -47.34
N GLU A 133 0.54 -0.90 -47.02
CA GLU A 133 1.52 -1.74 -47.73
C GLU A 133 1.17 -1.87 -49.23
N MET A 134 -0.11 -1.96 -49.58
CA MET A 134 -0.57 -2.01 -50.96
C MET A 134 -0.26 -0.71 -51.72
N LYS A 135 -0.55 0.46 -51.12
CA LYS A 135 -0.19 1.75 -51.73
C LYS A 135 1.32 1.93 -51.82
N GLN A 136 2.07 1.47 -50.82
CA GLN A 136 3.54 1.55 -50.80
C GLN A 136 4.18 0.74 -51.94
N GLN A 137 3.61 -0.42 -52.27
CA GLN A 137 4.07 -1.24 -53.41
C GLN A 137 3.65 -0.64 -54.76
N GLN A 138 2.50 0.05 -54.84
CA GLN A 138 1.93 0.52 -56.09
C GLN A 138 2.32 1.95 -56.49
N LYS A 139 2.58 2.85 -55.52
CA LYS A 139 2.80 4.28 -55.77
C LYS A 139 4.26 4.67 -55.47
N LYS A 140 4.99 5.09 -56.51
CA LYS A 140 6.42 5.47 -56.43
C LYS A 140 6.74 6.58 -55.40
N ASN A 141 5.83 7.50 -55.14
CA ASN A 141 6.04 8.64 -54.23
C ASN A 141 5.15 8.56 -52.98
N TYR A 142 4.79 7.35 -52.53
CA TYR A 142 4.01 7.18 -51.32
C TYR A 142 4.86 7.39 -50.07
N GLU A 143 4.43 8.29 -49.19
CA GLU A 143 5.08 8.53 -47.89
C GLU A 143 4.30 7.84 -46.75
N ASN A 144 3.00 8.13 -46.63
CA ASN A 144 2.09 7.54 -45.64
C ASN A 144 0.63 7.89 -46.01
N SER A 145 -0.33 7.26 -45.33
CA SER A 145 -1.77 7.54 -45.43
C SER A 145 -2.25 8.47 -44.30
N GLY A 146 -1.37 9.36 -43.83
CA GLY A 146 -1.55 10.18 -42.64
C GLY A 146 -0.75 9.70 -41.43
N ARG A 147 -1.00 10.32 -40.27
CA ARG A 147 -0.28 10.05 -39.02
C ARG A 147 -1.24 9.79 -37.86
N MET A 148 -0.77 9.05 -36.86
CA MET A 148 -1.44 8.84 -35.58
C MET A 148 -0.57 9.41 -34.46
N GLU A 149 -1.16 10.17 -33.55
CA GLU A 149 -0.47 10.82 -32.43
C GLU A 149 -1.01 10.27 -31.10
N LEU A 150 -0.11 9.95 -30.17
CA LEU A 150 -0.49 9.63 -28.80
C LEU A 150 -0.81 10.93 -28.04
N VAL A 151 -2.06 11.10 -27.63
CA VAL A 151 -2.53 12.26 -26.86
C VAL A 151 -2.43 12.01 -25.36
N LYS A 152 -2.66 10.76 -24.94
CA LYS A 152 -2.65 10.38 -23.53
C LYS A 152 -2.16 8.95 -23.37
N PHE A 153 -1.34 8.74 -22.36
CA PHE A 153 -1.00 7.42 -21.83
C PHE A 153 -1.01 7.48 -20.31
N THR A 154 -1.76 6.61 -19.66
CA THR A 154 -1.77 6.48 -18.21
C THR A 154 -1.73 5.01 -17.83
N ASP A 155 -0.66 4.62 -17.15
CA ASP A 155 -0.56 3.31 -16.52
C ASP A 155 -1.29 3.35 -15.18
N VAL A 156 -2.44 2.70 -15.10
CA VAL A 156 -3.29 2.74 -13.90
C VAL A 156 -2.97 1.54 -13.02
N SER A 157 -2.05 1.75 -12.08
CA SER A 157 -1.77 0.79 -11.01
C SER A 157 -2.51 1.19 -9.74
N PHE A 158 -3.66 0.56 -9.46
CA PHE A 158 -4.31 0.69 -8.16
C PHE A 158 -3.67 -0.25 -7.15
N PHE A 159 -2.69 0.26 -6.41
CA PHE A 159 -2.05 -0.50 -5.35
C PHE A 159 -3.02 -0.72 -4.18
N SER A 160 -3.27 -1.97 -3.80
CA SER A 160 -4.06 -2.30 -2.62
C SER A 160 -3.24 -2.14 -1.35
N PHE A 161 -3.92 -2.17 -0.21
CA PHE A 161 -3.28 -2.17 1.10
C PHE A 161 -2.18 -3.25 1.19
N LEU A 162 -2.48 -4.47 0.74
CA LEU A 162 -1.51 -5.57 0.77
C LEU A 162 -0.30 -5.31 -0.12
N ASP A 163 -0.44 -4.65 -1.28
CA ASP A 163 0.72 -4.32 -2.13
C ASP A 163 1.73 -3.47 -1.35
N TYR A 164 1.25 -2.47 -0.61
CA TYR A 164 2.10 -1.64 0.22
C TYR A 164 2.72 -2.42 1.38
N ILE A 165 1.95 -3.27 2.06
CA ILE A 165 2.48 -4.09 3.17
C ILE A 165 3.59 -5.04 2.68
N VAL A 166 3.40 -5.75 1.57
CA VAL A 166 4.45 -6.65 1.01
C VAL A 166 5.63 -5.88 0.41
N SER A 167 5.40 -4.63 -0.01
CA SER A 167 6.46 -3.69 -0.40
C SER A 167 7.27 -3.16 0.79
N GLY A 168 6.90 -3.52 2.03
CA GLY A 168 7.61 -3.14 3.24
C GLY A 168 7.07 -1.90 3.94
N THR A 169 5.89 -1.40 3.60
CA THR A 169 5.24 -0.33 4.39
C THR A 169 4.94 -0.84 5.80
N GLN A 170 5.25 -0.01 6.79
CA GLN A 170 5.08 -0.28 8.21
C GLN A 170 3.95 0.56 8.80
N LEU A 171 3.21 -0.02 9.75
CA LEU A 171 2.17 0.69 10.50
C LEU A 171 2.66 0.98 11.92
N HIS A 172 2.85 2.26 12.25
CA HIS A 172 3.24 2.70 13.58
C HIS A 172 2.00 2.88 14.46
N TYR A 173 1.87 2.06 15.49
CA TYR A 173 0.80 2.19 16.48
C TYR A 173 1.22 3.17 17.58
N GLU A 174 0.54 4.31 17.63
CA GLU A 174 0.77 5.36 18.62
C GLU A 174 -0.43 5.43 19.57
N VAL A 175 -0.17 5.54 20.87
CA VAL A 175 -1.20 5.52 21.91
C VAL A 175 -1.24 6.85 22.64
N ALA A 176 -2.42 7.42 22.81
CA ALA A 176 -2.64 8.54 23.70
C ALA A 176 -3.74 8.19 24.70
N VAL A 177 -3.50 8.41 25.99
CA VAL A 177 -4.48 8.14 27.05
C VAL A 177 -4.89 9.46 27.72
N ASP A 178 -6.19 9.70 27.74
CA ASP A 178 -6.77 10.85 28.41
C ASP A 178 -6.89 10.61 29.92
N PHE A 179 -6.19 11.43 30.71
CA PHE A 179 -6.23 11.43 32.17
C PHE A 179 -7.17 12.50 32.73
N SER A 180 -7.87 13.24 31.86
CA SER A 180 -8.85 14.21 32.33
C SER A 180 -10.01 13.51 33.04
N TYR A 181 -10.63 14.26 33.97
CA TYR A 181 -11.69 13.82 34.87
C TYR A 181 -11.24 12.84 35.97
N GLY A 182 -11.29 13.32 37.22
CA GLY A 182 -11.20 12.44 38.38
C GLY A 182 -12.46 11.60 38.49
N ALA A 183 -12.33 10.30 38.34
CA ALA A 183 -13.40 9.33 38.58
C ALA A 183 -13.37 8.85 40.03
N ASN A 184 -14.52 8.36 40.53
CA ASN A 184 -14.50 7.55 41.75
C ASN A 184 -13.71 6.24 41.49
N GLU A 185 -13.32 5.53 42.55
CA GLU A 185 -12.48 4.33 42.44
C GLU A 185 -13.10 3.24 41.54
N ASP A 186 -14.42 3.01 41.63
CA ASP A 186 -15.13 1.99 40.84
C ASP A 186 -15.11 2.32 39.33
N ASP A 187 -15.39 3.58 38.99
CA ASP A 187 -15.41 4.07 37.62
C ASP A 187 -13.99 4.07 37.03
N GLN A 188 -12.99 4.37 37.84
CA GLN A 188 -11.58 4.30 37.46
C GLN A 188 -11.14 2.85 37.21
N GLN A 189 -11.47 1.93 38.11
CA GLN A 189 -11.14 0.51 37.94
C GLN A 189 -11.79 -0.06 36.67
N ARG A 190 -13.03 0.34 36.39
CA ARG A 190 -13.72 -0.02 35.15
C ARG A 190 -13.03 0.59 33.92
N PHE A 191 -12.56 1.83 33.99
CA PHE A 191 -11.75 2.42 32.92
C PHE A 191 -10.54 1.55 32.61
N ASP A 192 -9.77 1.23 33.65
CA ASP A 192 -8.46 0.60 33.53
C ASP A 192 -8.59 -0.79 32.90
N ALA A 193 -9.64 -1.53 33.28
CA ALA A 193 -9.96 -2.82 32.69
C ALA A 193 -10.26 -2.70 31.18
N TYR A 194 -11.12 -1.76 30.78
CA TYR A 194 -11.48 -1.59 29.37
C TYR A 194 -10.38 -0.95 28.54
N LEU A 195 -9.59 -0.04 29.11
CA LEU A 195 -8.42 0.55 28.48
C LEU A 195 -7.40 -0.54 28.15
N GLN A 196 -7.05 -1.38 29.13
CA GLN A 196 -6.14 -2.50 28.90
C GLN A 196 -6.68 -3.50 27.88
N LEU A 197 -7.99 -3.78 27.90
CA LEU A 197 -8.63 -4.62 26.90
C LEU A 197 -8.51 -4.03 25.50
N ALA A 198 -8.78 -2.73 25.34
CA ALA A 198 -8.77 -2.05 24.06
C ALA A 198 -7.35 -1.85 23.49
N ILE A 199 -6.36 -1.49 24.32
CA ILE A 199 -4.94 -1.45 23.94
C ILE A 199 -4.50 -2.82 23.43
N ARG A 200 -4.86 -3.90 24.12
CA ARG A 200 -4.51 -5.27 23.68
C ARG A 200 -5.28 -5.72 22.45
N ALA A 201 -6.53 -5.31 22.29
CA ALA A 201 -7.34 -5.63 21.12
C ALA A 201 -6.75 -5.01 19.84
N ILE A 202 -6.50 -3.70 19.87
CA ILE A 202 -6.02 -2.93 18.72
C ILE A 202 -4.53 -3.20 18.49
N GLY A 203 -3.73 -3.01 19.53
CA GLY A 203 -2.29 -3.23 19.48
C GLY A 203 -1.91 -4.68 19.22
N GLY A 204 -2.76 -5.65 19.57
CA GLY A 204 -2.55 -7.07 19.29
C GLY A 204 -2.48 -7.41 17.80
N ILE A 205 -3.16 -6.61 16.96
CA ILE A 205 -3.09 -6.72 15.50
C ILE A 205 -1.96 -5.84 14.96
N LEU A 206 -1.94 -4.55 15.34
CA LEU A 206 -0.97 -3.60 14.78
C LEU A 206 0.48 -3.92 15.12
N ARG A 207 0.76 -4.60 16.24
CA ARG A 207 2.12 -5.00 16.65
C ARG A 207 2.89 -5.80 15.61
N ASP A 208 2.21 -6.53 14.73
CA ASP A 208 2.88 -7.36 13.72
C ASP A 208 3.20 -6.53 12.45
N TYR A 209 2.64 -5.33 12.33
CA TYR A 209 2.96 -4.33 11.32
C TYR A 209 3.90 -3.22 11.83
N THR A 210 4.04 -3.09 13.16
CA THR A 210 4.90 -2.08 13.81
C THR A 210 6.35 -2.58 13.94
N PRO A 211 7.34 -1.79 13.50
CA PRO A 211 8.75 -2.18 13.60
C PRO A 211 9.17 -2.32 15.05
N ASN A 212 9.91 -3.40 15.36
CA ASN A 212 10.49 -3.67 16.67
C ASN A 212 9.51 -3.72 17.86
N ARG A 213 8.18 -3.65 17.61
CA ARG A 213 7.13 -3.58 18.64
C ARG A 213 7.37 -2.45 19.66
N LEU A 214 7.80 -1.31 19.12
CA LEU A 214 8.04 -0.07 19.83
C LEU A 214 6.86 0.86 19.59
N PHE A 215 6.25 1.37 20.66
CA PHE A 215 4.99 2.09 20.61
C PHE A 215 5.14 3.45 21.30
N PRO A 216 5.13 4.57 20.57
CA PRO A 216 5.03 5.90 21.17
C PRO A 216 3.75 6.00 22.00
N ALA A 217 3.89 6.42 23.26
CA ALA A 217 2.79 6.51 24.20
C ALA A 217 2.75 7.88 24.88
N PHE A 218 1.57 8.49 24.88
CA PHE A 218 1.33 9.83 25.38
C PHE A 218 0.20 9.87 26.40
N GLY A 219 0.24 10.82 27.32
CA GLY A 219 -0.86 11.18 28.19
C GLY A 219 -1.41 12.57 27.84
N LEU A 220 -2.70 12.79 28.11
CA LEU A 220 -3.42 14.04 27.84
C LEU A 220 -4.15 14.52 29.10
N GLY A 221 -4.27 15.83 29.29
CA GLY A 221 -5.19 16.42 30.27
C GLY A 221 -4.80 16.15 31.74
N ALA A 222 -3.53 16.30 32.08
CA ALA A 222 -3.05 16.12 33.46
C ALA A 222 -2.05 17.19 33.89
N LYS A 223 -1.96 17.40 35.21
CA LYS A 223 -0.89 18.15 35.86
C LYS A 223 0.24 17.20 36.21
N ILE A 224 1.45 17.50 35.74
CA ILE A 224 2.58 16.56 35.81
C ILE A 224 3.59 16.99 36.89
N PRO A 225 4.03 16.09 37.78
CA PRO A 225 5.08 16.39 38.75
C PRO A 225 6.42 16.74 38.05
N PRO A 226 7.35 17.44 38.74
CA PRO A 226 7.26 17.90 40.13
C PRO A 226 6.51 19.24 40.29
N THR A 227 6.36 20.01 39.22
CA THR A 227 5.80 21.36 39.28
C THR A 227 4.27 21.39 39.16
N PHE A 228 3.65 20.27 38.77
CA PHE A 228 2.20 20.15 38.53
C PHE A 228 1.66 21.16 37.51
N HIS A 229 2.48 21.47 36.50
CA HIS A 229 2.05 22.29 35.37
C HIS A 229 1.00 21.53 34.56
N GLU A 230 -0.01 22.25 34.10
CA GLU A 230 -1.04 21.72 33.21
C GLU A 230 -0.42 21.33 31.88
N SER A 231 -0.59 20.06 31.51
CA SER A 231 -0.13 19.51 30.26
C SER A 231 -1.29 18.91 29.47
N HIS A 232 -1.41 19.36 28.22
CA HIS A 232 -2.35 18.81 27.26
C HIS A 232 -1.76 17.63 26.47
N GLU A 233 -0.45 17.37 26.60
CA GLU A 233 0.27 16.30 25.91
C GLU A 233 1.61 16.05 26.63
N PHE A 234 1.89 14.81 27.02
CA PHE A 234 3.16 14.43 27.63
C PHE A 234 3.54 12.99 27.32
N HIS A 235 4.83 12.65 27.46
CA HIS A 235 5.28 11.27 27.29
C HIS A 235 4.79 10.41 28.45
N LEU A 236 4.05 9.36 28.15
CA LEU A 236 3.38 8.52 29.15
C LEU A 236 4.37 7.84 30.10
N ASN A 237 5.59 7.60 29.63
CA ASN A 237 6.68 6.99 30.40
C ASN A 237 7.53 8.01 31.19
N PHE A 238 7.27 9.31 31.05
CA PHE A 238 8.08 10.43 31.60
C PHE A 238 9.55 10.49 31.13
N GLU A 239 9.89 9.78 30.06
CA GLU A 239 11.22 9.80 29.47
C GLU A 239 11.33 10.83 28.34
N VAL A 240 12.55 11.09 27.87
CA VAL A 240 12.78 11.96 26.69
C VAL A 240 12.19 11.34 25.41
N ASP A 241 12.22 10.02 25.28
CA ASP A 241 11.60 9.27 24.18
C ASP A 241 10.25 8.69 24.65
N PRO A 242 9.12 8.99 23.98
CA PRO A 242 7.80 8.47 24.37
C PRO A 242 7.62 6.96 24.15
N THR A 243 8.61 6.29 23.56
CA THR A 243 8.51 4.91 23.10
C THR A 243 8.46 3.91 24.25
N CYS A 244 7.42 3.08 24.27
CA CYS A 244 7.25 1.93 25.14
C CYS A 244 7.56 0.62 24.41
N ARG A 245 8.20 -0.33 25.12
CA ARG A 245 8.51 -1.66 24.56
C ARG A 245 7.35 -2.64 24.80
N GLY A 246 6.71 -3.10 23.73
CA GLY A 246 5.58 -4.01 23.83
C GLY A 246 4.31 -3.33 24.36
N LEU A 247 3.18 -4.02 24.23
CA LEU A 247 1.88 -3.50 24.72
C LEU A 247 1.84 -3.43 26.25
N ASP A 248 2.49 -4.37 26.95
CA ASP A 248 2.58 -4.33 28.41
C ASP A 248 3.40 -3.14 28.90
N GLY A 249 4.41 -2.70 28.14
CA GLY A 249 5.16 -1.47 28.44
C GLY A 249 4.29 -0.22 28.44
N ILE A 250 3.32 -0.13 27.52
CA ILE A 250 2.33 0.98 27.49
C ILE A 250 1.46 0.93 28.73
N ILE A 251 0.98 -0.26 29.12
CA ILE A 251 0.11 -0.45 30.27
C ILE A 251 0.83 -0.12 31.57
N ASP A 252 2.11 -0.51 31.69
CA ASP A 252 2.91 -0.20 32.87
C ASP A 252 3.24 1.30 32.96
N ALA A 253 3.53 1.96 31.83
CA ALA A 253 3.70 3.40 31.77
C ALA A 253 2.41 4.13 32.18
N TYR A 254 1.25 3.69 31.68
CA TYR A 254 -0.05 4.21 32.07
C TYR A 254 -0.28 4.13 33.60
N ARG A 255 -0.07 2.95 34.21
CA ARG A 255 -0.24 2.75 35.65
C ARG A 255 0.68 3.65 36.48
N LYS A 256 1.94 3.80 36.05
CA LYS A 256 2.90 4.71 36.71
C LYS A 256 2.44 6.15 36.62
N ALA A 257 2.02 6.59 35.44
CA ALA A 257 1.51 7.95 35.23
C ALA A 257 0.27 8.22 36.08
N GLN A 258 -0.70 7.30 36.07
CA GLN A 258 -1.94 7.40 36.84
C GLN A 258 -1.70 7.60 38.34
N ALA A 259 -0.63 7.02 38.89
CA ALA A 259 -0.30 7.13 40.31
C ALA A 259 0.31 8.49 40.72
N VAL A 260 0.84 9.28 39.77
CA VAL A 260 1.64 10.48 40.09
C VAL A 260 1.10 11.78 39.47
N VAL A 261 0.32 11.70 38.40
CA VAL A 261 -0.28 12.89 37.79
C VAL A 261 -1.57 13.28 38.49
N SER A 262 -1.92 14.57 38.44
CA SER A 262 -3.24 15.03 38.90
C SER A 262 -4.15 15.32 37.71
N PRO A 263 -5.33 14.67 37.59
CA PRO A 263 -6.28 14.89 36.50
C PRO A 263 -6.68 16.37 36.33
N MET A 264 -6.74 16.84 35.08
CA MET A 264 -7.38 18.12 34.75
C MET A 264 -8.88 17.95 34.57
N LYS A 265 -9.63 19.06 34.65
CA LYS A 265 -11.09 19.07 34.36
C LYS A 265 -11.41 19.09 32.86
N THR A 266 -10.39 19.30 32.02
CA THR A 266 -10.54 19.45 30.58
C THR A 266 -9.44 18.66 29.87
N SER A 267 -9.76 18.17 28.67
CA SER A 267 -8.79 17.58 27.75
C SER A 267 -8.84 18.30 26.42
N LYS A 268 -7.72 18.29 25.71
CA LYS A 268 -7.56 18.86 24.38
C LYS A 268 -6.89 17.84 23.47
N PHE A 269 -7.47 17.54 22.31
CA PHE A 269 -6.94 16.51 21.40
C PHE A 269 -6.23 17.12 20.18
N ALA A 270 -6.46 18.39 19.85
CA ALA A 270 -5.77 19.05 18.75
C ALA A 270 -4.23 19.01 18.87
N PRO A 271 -3.61 19.16 20.08
CA PRO A 271 -2.16 19.08 20.23
C PRO A 271 -1.59 17.73 19.79
N ILE A 272 -2.11 16.63 20.35
CA ILE A 272 -1.60 15.28 20.04
C ILE A 272 -1.84 14.88 18.58
N VAL A 273 -2.97 15.27 17.98
CA VAL A 273 -3.21 15.05 16.54
C VAL A 273 -2.21 15.84 15.71
N SER A 274 -1.87 17.06 16.10
CA SER A 274 -0.88 17.89 15.41
C SER A 274 0.54 17.33 15.58
N LEU A 275 0.89 16.80 16.76
CA LEU A 275 2.14 16.09 16.99
C LEU A 275 2.26 14.88 16.05
N ALA A 276 1.26 13.98 16.06
CA ALA A 276 1.26 12.78 15.23
C ALA A 276 1.30 13.12 13.73
N THR A 277 0.61 14.19 13.33
CA THR A 277 0.66 14.70 11.94
C THR A 277 2.08 15.11 11.58
N ARG A 278 2.78 15.84 12.46
CA ARG A 278 4.18 16.24 12.22
C ARG A 278 5.12 15.05 12.19
N MET A 279 4.98 14.11 13.12
CA MET A 279 5.79 12.88 13.17
C MET A 279 5.60 12.05 11.90
N SER A 280 4.35 11.87 11.47
CA SER A 280 4.03 11.09 10.26
C SER A 280 4.55 11.72 8.98
N HIS A 281 4.57 13.05 8.85
CA HIS A 281 5.20 13.70 7.69
C HIS A 281 6.71 13.44 7.60
N GLN A 282 7.41 13.45 8.74
CA GLN A 282 8.87 13.27 8.78
C GLN A 282 9.30 11.87 8.35
N SER A 283 8.53 10.84 8.73
CA SER A 283 8.84 9.44 8.42
C SER A 283 8.15 8.93 7.13
N GLY A 284 6.92 9.38 6.87
CA GLY A 284 6.00 8.72 5.94
C GLY A 284 5.95 9.27 4.51
N PHE A 285 6.70 10.33 4.19
CA PHE A 285 6.67 10.99 2.86
C PHE A 285 6.90 10.05 1.68
N ARG A 286 7.65 8.95 1.87
CA ARG A 286 7.94 7.95 0.82
C ARG A 286 7.06 6.70 0.88
N GLY A 287 6.01 6.70 1.70
CA GLY A 287 5.08 5.59 1.85
C GLY A 287 5.62 4.38 2.63
N LEU A 288 6.83 4.47 3.19
CA LEU A 288 7.43 3.39 4.00
C LEU A 288 6.83 3.32 5.41
N HIS A 289 6.35 4.44 5.93
CA HIS A 289 5.81 4.54 7.28
C HIS A 289 4.42 5.17 7.22
N TYR A 290 3.45 4.52 7.84
CA TYR A 290 2.10 5.03 8.02
C TYR A 290 1.75 4.97 9.51
N HIS A 291 1.13 6.01 10.03
CA HIS A 291 0.90 6.17 11.46
C HIS A 291 -0.58 5.92 11.79
N VAL A 292 -0.82 5.27 12.93
CA VAL A 292 -2.15 5.02 13.47
C VAL A 292 -2.16 5.50 14.92
N LEU A 293 -2.62 6.74 15.13
CA LEU A 293 -2.80 7.32 16.45
C LEU A 293 -4.13 6.85 17.04
N VAL A 294 -4.09 6.26 18.22
CA VAL A 294 -5.28 5.83 18.95
C VAL A 294 -5.38 6.58 20.27
N ILE A 295 -6.44 7.38 20.40
CA ILE A 295 -6.75 8.19 21.57
C ILE A 295 -7.81 7.48 22.41
N PHE A 296 -7.48 7.11 23.64
CA PHE A 296 -8.41 6.52 24.59
C PHE A 296 -8.93 7.57 25.55
N THR A 297 -10.25 7.70 25.68
CA THR A 297 -10.87 8.73 26.52
C THR A 297 -12.15 8.26 27.19
N ARG A 298 -12.51 8.92 28.30
CA ARG A 298 -13.79 8.78 29.00
C ARG A 298 -14.79 9.88 28.65
N GLY A 299 -14.35 10.94 27.98
CA GLY A 299 -15.14 12.14 27.75
C GLY A 299 -14.90 12.76 26.39
N THR A 300 -15.55 13.89 26.17
CA THR A 300 -15.39 14.68 24.95
C THR A 300 -14.36 15.79 25.19
N PRO A 301 -13.40 15.99 24.27
CA PRO A 301 -12.42 17.05 24.42
C PRO A 301 -13.06 18.43 24.30
N THR A 302 -12.45 19.43 24.93
CA THR A 302 -12.98 20.80 24.98
C THR A 302 -12.69 21.62 23.73
N ASP A 303 -11.76 21.17 22.89
CA ASP A 303 -11.21 21.88 21.72
C ASP A 303 -11.73 21.29 20.40
N ILE A 304 -13.04 20.99 20.31
CA ILE A 304 -13.64 20.36 19.12
C ILE A 304 -13.40 21.17 17.83
N LYS A 305 -13.36 22.50 17.92
CA LYS A 305 -13.12 23.38 16.76
C LYS A 305 -11.68 23.26 16.27
N GLU A 306 -10.72 23.34 17.18
CA GLU A 306 -9.29 23.20 16.92
C GLU A 306 -8.97 21.78 16.43
N LEU A 307 -9.60 20.76 17.03
CA LEU A 307 -9.48 19.36 16.61
C LEU A 307 -9.95 19.18 15.17
N SER A 308 -11.07 19.81 14.77
CA SER A 308 -11.54 19.77 13.37
C SER A 308 -10.52 20.37 12.39
N VAL A 309 -9.78 21.41 12.80
CA VAL A 309 -8.72 22.02 11.98
C VAL A 309 -7.51 21.09 11.92
N ALA A 310 -7.08 20.53 13.06
CA ALA A 310 -5.97 19.57 13.12
C ALA A 310 -6.24 18.31 12.27
N LEU A 311 -7.47 17.79 12.29
CA LEU A 311 -7.87 16.65 11.45
C LEU A 311 -7.91 16.99 9.96
N THR A 312 -8.25 18.23 9.60
CA THR A 312 -8.17 18.68 8.21
C THR A 312 -6.71 18.67 7.74
N ALA A 313 -5.77 19.10 8.58
CA ALA A 313 -4.34 18.98 8.27
C ALA A 313 -3.88 17.51 8.19
N ALA A 314 -4.32 16.68 9.15
CA ALA A 314 -4.01 15.25 9.20
C ALA A 314 -4.54 14.46 7.98
N SER A 315 -5.61 14.94 7.33
CA SER A 315 -6.19 14.30 6.13
C SER A 315 -5.22 14.22 4.94
N ASN A 316 -4.19 15.07 4.93
CA ASN A 316 -3.13 15.06 3.91
C ASN A 316 -1.85 14.36 4.38
N ALA A 317 -1.79 13.87 5.61
CA ALA A 317 -0.62 13.21 6.19
C ALA A 317 -0.74 11.67 6.12
N PRO A 318 0.35 10.89 6.23
CA PRO A 318 0.32 9.43 6.35
C PRO A 318 -0.14 9.00 7.75
N LEU A 319 -1.35 9.40 8.14
CA LEU A 319 -1.90 9.25 9.47
C LEU A 319 -3.39 8.89 9.44
N SER A 320 -3.75 7.89 10.24
CA SER A 320 -5.11 7.63 10.70
C SER A 320 -5.23 7.95 12.19
N VAL A 321 -6.36 8.53 12.59
CA VAL A 321 -6.70 8.82 13.98
C VAL A 321 -7.93 8.02 14.37
N VAL A 322 -7.81 7.22 15.44
CA VAL A 322 -8.92 6.46 16.02
C VAL A 322 -9.16 6.97 17.44
N VAL A 323 -10.37 7.44 17.72
CA VAL A 323 -10.78 7.83 19.08
C VAL A 323 -11.65 6.74 19.67
N VAL A 324 -11.23 6.20 20.81
CA VAL A 324 -11.88 5.12 21.53
C VAL A 324 -12.48 5.67 22.83
N GLY A 325 -13.80 5.80 22.84
CA GLY A 325 -14.58 6.16 24.03
C GLY A 325 -14.80 4.95 24.94
N ILE A 326 -14.44 5.10 26.22
CA ILE A 326 -14.58 4.07 27.26
C ILE A 326 -15.52 4.59 28.36
N GLY A 327 -16.53 3.79 28.70
CA GLY A 327 -17.56 4.17 29.67
C GLY A 327 -18.75 4.86 29.01
N ASP A 328 -19.54 5.55 29.83
CA ASP A 328 -20.88 6.02 29.48
C ASP A 328 -20.94 7.54 29.22
N GLY A 329 -19.79 8.15 28.90
CA GLY A 329 -19.70 9.58 28.59
C GLY A 329 -20.47 9.98 27.32
N ASP A 330 -20.86 11.26 27.21
CA ASP A 330 -21.42 11.80 25.97
C ASP A 330 -20.31 11.99 24.94
N PHE A 331 -20.34 11.16 23.89
CA PHE A 331 -19.42 11.20 22.76
C PHE A 331 -20.07 11.72 21.46
N SER A 332 -21.26 12.33 21.55
CA SER A 332 -22.04 12.76 20.38
C SER A 332 -21.28 13.73 19.47
N HIS A 333 -20.45 14.62 20.03
CA HIS A 333 -19.61 15.54 19.24
C HIS A 333 -18.51 14.80 18.48
N LEU A 334 -17.84 13.81 19.08
CA LEU A 334 -16.81 13.00 18.43
C LEU A 334 -17.42 12.13 17.32
N GLN A 335 -18.61 11.57 17.56
CA GLN A 335 -19.34 10.79 16.57
C GLN A 335 -19.75 11.66 15.37
N LYS A 336 -20.28 12.88 15.62
CA LYS A 336 -20.59 13.85 14.56
C LYS A 336 -19.35 14.28 13.77
N LEU A 337 -18.21 14.44 14.44
CA LEU A 337 -16.96 14.81 13.78
C LEU A 337 -16.43 13.68 12.88
N ALA A 338 -16.55 12.42 13.32
CA ALA A 338 -16.13 11.26 12.53
C ALA A 338 -17.04 10.98 11.31
N THR A 339 -18.32 11.38 11.35
CA THR A 339 -19.25 11.24 10.21
C THR A 339 -19.20 12.42 9.26
N LYS A 340 -18.79 13.61 9.73
CA LYS A 340 -18.67 14.80 8.89
C LYS A 340 -17.51 14.64 7.91
N ARG A 341 -17.84 14.43 6.64
CA ARG A 341 -16.87 14.44 5.53
C ARG A 341 -16.94 15.77 4.79
N LYS A 342 -15.79 16.41 4.59
CA LYS A 342 -15.67 17.52 3.65
C LYS A 342 -15.40 16.92 2.28
N GLU A 343 -16.21 17.30 1.29
CA GLU A 343 -16.02 16.84 -0.10
C GLU A 343 -14.58 17.12 -0.56
N GLY A 344 -13.98 16.16 -1.26
CA GLY A 344 -12.60 16.26 -1.75
C GLY A 344 -11.51 16.04 -0.69
N THR A 345 -11.84 15.72 0.57
CA THR A 345 -10.84 15.39 1.61
C THR A 345 -10.91 13.93 2.03
N ARG A 346 -9.74 13.34 2.30
CA ARG A 346 -9.63 11.98 2.82
C ARG A 346 -10.21 11.90 4.23
N ALA A 347 -11.03 10.88 4.50
CA ALA A 347 -11.45 10.60 5.87
C ALA A 347 -10.26 10.01 6.64
N CYS A 348 -9.80 10.65 7.73
CA CYS A 348 -8.72 10.13 8.57
C CYS A 348 -9.13 9.86 10.03
N LEU A 349 -10.34 10.27 10.44
CA LEU A 349 -10.86 10.05 11.79
C LEU A 349 -11.83 8.87 11.82
N GLN A 350 -11.70 8.02 12.83
CA GLN A 350 -12.68 7.02 13.22
C GLN A 350 -13.03 7.17 14.71
N PHE A 351 -14.31 7.04 15.05
CA PHE A 351 -14.75 6.99 16.44
C PHE A 351 -15.33 5.61 16.77
N VAL A 352 -14.98 5.09 17.95
CA VAL A 352 -15.44 3.80 18.48
C VAL A 352 -15.84 3.95 19.95
N SER A 353 -17.02 3.49 20.34
CA SER A 353 -17.41 3.36 21.74
C SER A 353 -17.31 1.90 22.19
N ILE A 354 -16.57 1.65 23.27
CA ILE A 354 -16.38 0.30 23.83
C ILE A 354 -17.66 -0.23 24.49
N ALA A 355 -18.48 0.66 25.06
CA ALA A 355 -19.71 0.28 25.76
C ALA A 355 -20.69 -0.50 24.86
N GLY A 356 -20.74 -0.16 23.57
CA GLY A 356 -21.58 -0.86 22.58
C GLY A 356 -20.96 -2.11 21.95
N LEU A 357 -19.72 -2.47 22.31
CA LEU A 357 -18.98 -3.57 21.69
C LEU A 357 -18.69 -4.73 22.63
N VAL A 358 -18.55 -4.46 23.93
CA VAL A 358 -18.24 -5.51 24.91
C VAL A 358 -19.52 -6.16 25.42
N GLU A 359 -19.58 -7.49 25.29
CA GLU A 359 -20.66 -8.29 25.86
C GLU A 359 -20.15 -9.17 26.99
N LYS A 360 -20.82 -9.12 28.15
CA LYS A 360 -20.43 -9.87 29.35
C LYS A 360 -20.49 -11.40 29.17
N ARG A 361 -21.34 -11.87 28.26
CA ARG A 361 -21.56 -13.31 28.01
C ARG A 361 -20.58 -13.91 27.00
N VAL A 362 -19.73 -13.08 26.41
CA VAL A 362 -18.82 -13.44 25.32
C VAL A 362 -17.39 -13.54 25.86
N SER A 363 -16.58 -14.41 25.24
CA SER A 363 -15.19 -14.61 25.67
C SER A 363 -14.37 -13.31 25.55
N PRO A 364 -13.36 -13.08 26.41
CA PRO A 364 -12.47 -11.93 26.26
C PRO A 364 -11.77 -11.87 24.90
N ALA A 365 -11.50 -13.02 24.27
CA ALA A 365 -10.88 -13.08 22.95
C ALA A 365 -11.80 -12.52 21.87
N GLU A 366 -13.07 -12.86 21.91
CA GLU A 366 -14.05 -12.41 20.94
C GLU A 366 -14.44 -10.93 21.14
N ASN A 367 -14.51 -10.47 22.38
CA ASN A 367 -14.62 -9.03 22.67
C ASN A 367 -13.41 -8.25 22.11
N ARG A 368 -12.18 -8.78 22.21
CA ARG A 368 -11.01 -8.17 21.55
C ARG A 368 -11.18 -8.13 20.04
N SER A 369 -11.64 -9.21 19.40
CA SER A 369 -11.86 -9.25 17.95
C SER A 369 -12.86 -8.18 17.49
N ARG A 370 -13.96 -7.99 18.22
CA ARG A 370 -14.97 -6.96 17.90
C ARG A 370 -14.43 -5.55 18.03
N ILE A 371 -13.68 -5.27 19.11
CA ILE A 371 -13.03 -3.97 19.30
C ILE A 371 -12.05 -3.71 18.16
N ALA A 372 -11.17 -4.68 17.86
CA ALA A 372 -10.16 -4.53 16.82
C ALA A 372 -10.78 -4.37 15.43
N GLN A 373 -11.79 -5.19 15.09
CA GLN A 373 -12.54 -5.07 13.84
C GLN A 373 -13.14 -3.67 13.70
N LYS A 374 -13.84 -3.19 14.73
CA LYS A 374 -14.49 -1.88 14.66
C LYS A 374 -13.48 -0.75 14.62
N ALA A 375 -12.35 -0.84 15.32
CA ALA A 375 -11.33 0.21 15.37
C ALA A 375 -10.42 0.26 14.14
N LEU A 376 -10.22 -0.87 13.45
CA LEU A 376 -9.23 -0.99 12.37
C LEU A 376 -9.85 -1.12 10.98
N CYS A 377 -11.17 -1.32 10.85
CA CYS A 377 -11.78 -1.61 9.55
C CYS A 377 -11.57 -0.52 8.49
N ALA A 378 -11.40 0.75 8.88
CA ALA A 378 -11.17 1.84 7.94
C ALA A 378 -9.68 2.03 7.58
N ILE A 379 -8.75 1.54 8.40
CA ILE A 379 -7.31 1.82 8.26
C ILE A 379 -6.75 1.42 6.88
N PRO A 380 -7.04 0.21 6.34
CA PRO A 380 -6.54 -0.16 5.01
C PRO A 380 -6.95 0.83 3.92
N GLN A 381 -8.23 1.23 3.91
CA GLN A 381 -8.77 2.17 2.94
C GLN A 381 -8.15 3.57 3.11
N GLN A 382 -8.09 4.08 4.34
CA GLN A 382 -7.50 5.39 4.64
C GLN A 382 -6.02 5.46 4.24
N MET A 383 -5.28 4.36 4.42
CA MET A 383 -3.91 4.25 3.96
C MET A 383 -3.82 4.26 2.44
N THR A 384 -4.61 3.45 1.73
CA THR A 384 -4.56 3.43 0.26
C THR A 384 -4.98 4.77 -0.35
N GLU A 385 -6.01 5.42 0.18
CA GLU A 385 -6.47 6.73 -0.28
C GLU A 385 -5.36 7.78 -0.14
N PHE A 386 -4.61 7.75 0.97
CA PHE A 386 -3.43 8.61 1.13
C PHE A 386 -2.38 8.33 0.06
N MET A 387 -1.97 7.07 -0.09
CA MET A 387 -0.87 6.71 -0.99
C MET A 387 -1.22 7.07 -2.43
N HIS A 388 -2.46 6.83 -2.86
CA HIS A 388 -2.94 7.20 -4.19
C HIS A 388 -2.98 8.71 -4.38
N ALA A 389 -3.55 9.46 -3.42
CA ALA A 389 -3.58 10.92 -3.50
C ALA A 389 -2.18 11.56 -3.52
N ALA A 390 -1.21 10.91 -2.86
CA ALA A 390 0.19 11.33 -2.82
C ALA A 390 1.02 10.81 -4.02
N ASN A 391 0.42 10.09 -4.98
CA ASN A 391 1.11 9.44 -6.10
C ASN A 391 2.26 8.52 -5.67
N ILE A 392 2.09 7.83 -4.54
CA ILE A 392 3.05 6.87 -4.01
C ILE A 392 2.76 5.51 -4.63
N ALA A 393 3.71 4.97 -5.39
CA ALA A 393 3.62 3.63 -5.93
C ALA A 393 4.11 2.57 -4.92
N ALA A 394 3.42 1.42 -4.86
CA ALA A 394 3.99 0.26 -4.18
C ALA A 394 5.21 -0.23 -4.97
N LYS A 395 6.27 -0.59 -4.26
CA LYS A 395 7.49 -1.12 -4.88
C LYS A 395 7.26 -2.60 -5.22
N PRO A 396 8.10 -3.23 -6.06
CA PRO A 396 8.09 -4.69 -6.13
C PRO A 396 8.18 -5.28 -4.72
N PRO A 397 7.48 -6.39 -4.41
CA PRO A 397 7.61 -7.06 -3.12
C PRO A 397 9.08 -7.19 -2.81
N ILE A 398 9.50 -6.68 -1.66
CA ILE A 398 10.92 -6.76 -1.32
C ILE A 398 11.20 -8.26 -1.23
N GLN A 399 12.00 -8.82 -2.15
CA GLN A 399 12.59 -10.15 -2.00
C GLN A 399 13.56 -10.05 -0.82
N VAL A 400 13.04 -10.01 0.42
CA VAL A 400 13.85 -9.75 1.60
C VAL A 400 14.69 -11.00 1.84
N CYS A 401 15.97 -10.93 1.49
CA CYS A 401 16.99 -11.69 2.19
C CYS A 401 16.90 -11.35 3.68
N ARG A 402 16.19 -12.21 4.41
CA ARG A 402 16.16 -12.43 5.87
C ARG A 402 17.06 -11.48 6.69
N SER A 403 16.64 -10.24 6.85
CA SER A 403 17.08 -9.42 7.97
C SER A 403 15.98 -9.47 9.04
N PRO A 404 16.28 -9.85 10.29
CA PRO A 404 15.32 -9.84 11.40
C PRO A 404 14.68 -8.45 11.66
N LEU A 405 15.18 -7.41 10.99
CA LEU A 405 14.76 -6.03 11.13
C LEU A 405 13.50 -5.67 10.33
N PHE A 406 13.07 -6.51 9.37
CA PHE A 406 11.85 -6.29 8.60
C PHE A 406 10.77 -7.30 9.04
N HIS A 407 9.91 -6.89 9.96
CA HIS A 407 8.91 -7.78 10.57
C HIS A 407 7.65 -7.97 9.70
N SER A 408 7.27 -7.01 8.85
CA SER A 408 6.05 -7.08 8.02
C SER A 408 6.13 -8.09 6.87
N SER A 409 7.32 -8.48 6.43
CA SER A 409 7.53 -9.52 5.41
C SER A 409 7.20 -10.95 5.89
N SER A 410 6.80 -11.12 7.15
CA SER A 410 6.35 -12.41 7.70
C SER A 410 4.84 -12.66 7.49
N LEU A 411 4.10 -11.65 7.03
CA LEU A 411 2.63 -11.69 6.95
C LEU A 411 2.11 -12.40 5.70
N ILE A 412 2.90 -12.45 4.62
CA ILE A 412 2.60 -13.20 3.40
C ILE A 412 3.89 -13.95 3.03
N PRO A 413 3.95 -15.26 3.24
CA PRO A 413 5.17 -16.00 2.95
C PRO A 413 5.27 -16.26 1.44
N ASP A 414 6.29 -15.67 0.78
CA ASP A 414 6.62 -15.90 -0.65
C ASP A 414 7.03 -17.36 -0.95
N ARG A 415 7.21 -18.17 0.09
CA ARG A 415 7.51 -19.60 0.02
C ARG A 415 6.66 -20.35 1.04
N PRO A 416 6.31 -21.61 0.80
CA PRO A 416 5.55 -22.38 1.76
C PRO A 416 6.23 -22.39 3.14
N THR A 417 5.54 -21.90 4.18
CA THR A 417 6.05 -21.99 5.55
C THR A 417 5.88 -23.43 6.03
N GLN A 418 7.00 -24.10 6.32
CA GLN A 418 7.03 -25.48 6.80
C GLN A 418 6.89 -25.51 8.33
N PHE A 419 5.78 -26.05 8.83
CA PHE A 419 5.61 -26.37 10.25
C PHE A 419 5.97 -27.84 10.50
N LEU A 420 6.81 -28.08 11.51
CA LEU A 420 7.36 -29.39 11.85
C LEU A 420 6.81 -29.80 13.21
N PHE A 421 6.05 -30.90 13.25
CA PHE A 421 5.43 -31.39 14.47
C PHE A 421 6.22 -32.59 15.01
N GLU A 422 6.69 -32.48 16.26
CA GLU A 422 7.36 -33.55 17.00
C GLU A 422 6.44 -34.05 18.13
N GLY A 423 6.29 -35.37 18.25
CA GLY A 423 5.46 -35.99 19.29
C GLY A 423 5.28 -37.50 19.08
N PRO A 424 4.89 -38.26 20.12
CA PRO A 424 4.49 -39.66 19.96
C PRO A 424 3.17 -39.75 19.20
N LEU A 425 3.06 -40.71 18.28
CA LEU A 425 1.81 -41.07 17.61
C LEU A 425 0.85 -41.67 18.64
N SER A 426 0.03 -40.84 19.27
CA SER A 426 -1.22 -41.31 19.88
C SER A 426 -2.11 -41.79 18.73
N ASN A 427 -2.68 -43.00 18.84
CA ASN A 427 -3.70 -43.50 17.92
C ASN A 427 -4.84 -42.47 17.81
N MET A 428 -4.75 -41.58 16.83
CA MET A 428 -5.80 -40.62 16.51
C MET A 428 -6.93 -41.43 15.88
N HIS A 429 -7.98 -41.66 16.66
CA HIS A 429 -9.29 -41.96 16.12
C HIS A 429 -9.62 -40.89 15.08
N SER A 430 -9.90 -41.32 13.86
CA SER A 430 -10.44 -40.49 12.80
C SER A 430 -11.60 -39.67 13.36
N PRO A 431 -11.59 -38.33 13.30
CA PRO A 431 -12.77 -37.56 13.62
C PRO A 431 -13.81 -37.90 12.56
N GLN A 432 -14.87 -38.61 12.94
CA GLN A 432 -16.06 -38.72 12.11
C GLN A 432 -16.65 -37.32 12.01
N LEU A 433 -16.51 -36.70 10.83
CA LEU A 433 -17.21 -35.47 10.48
C LEU A 433 -18.71 -35.72 10.58
N LEU A 434 -19.37 -35.07 11.54
CA LEU A 434 -20.82 -35.04 11.62
C LEU A 434 -21.33 -34.31 10.38
N ARG A 435 -22.02 -35.03 9.48
CA ARG A 435 -22.78 -34.42 8.38
C ARG A 435 -23.95 -33.66 8.98
N THR A 436 -23.93 -32.34 8.91
CA THR A 436 -25.13 -31.51 8.99
C THR A 436 -25.32 -30.77 7.67
N ASP A 437 -26.43 -31.10 7.03
CA ASP A 437 -26.94 -30.49 5.80
C ASP A 437 -27.31 -29.01 5.99
N ARG A 438 -26.88 -28.16 5.02
CA ARG A 438 -27.52 -26.94 4.47
C ARG A 438 -27.78 -25.76 5.44
N ARG A 439 -27.51 -24.47 5.15
CA ARG A 439 -27.53 -23.68 3.89
C ARG A 439 -26.87 -22.32 4.17
N GLY A 440 -26.10 -21.79 3.21
CA GLY A 440 -25.94 -20.35 2.96
C GLY A 440 -24.84 -19.58 3.70
N SER A 441 -23.64 -19.48 3.12
CA SER A 441 -22.90 -18.22 2.92
C SER A 441 -21.59 -18.54 2.17
N ASP A 442 -21.44 -17.94 0.99
CA ASP A 442 -20.24 -18.05 0.17
C ASP A 442 -19.03 -17.48 0.92
N SER A 443 -18.16 -18.38 1.35
CA SER A 443 -16.81 -18.05 1.78
C SER A 443 -15.87 -19.01 1.08
N GLN A 444 -15.33 -18.56 -0.04
CA GLN A 444 -14.24 -19.25 -0.74
C GLN A 444 -12.98 -19.13 0.14
N TYR A 445 -12.83 -20.05 1.09
CA TYR A 445 -11.61 -20.25 1.85
C TYR A 445 -10.71 -21.25 1.12
N LEU A 446 -9.44 -20.85 0.95
CA LEU A 446 -8.23 -21.66 0.76
C LEU A 446 -8.46 -23.15 0.48
N ASP A 447 -8.28 -23.55 -0.78
CA ASP A 447 -8.00 -24.95 -1.12
C ASP A 447 -6.61 -25.32 -0.57
N ALA A 448 -6.59 -25.96 0.60
CA ALA A 448 -5.39 -26.55 1.15
C ALA A 448 -5.21 -27.97 0.57
N GLU A 449 -4.46 -28.08 -0.53
CA GLU A 449 -4.13 -29.38 -1.11
C GLU A 449 -3.02 -30.06 -0.27
N VAL A 450 -3.39 -31.11 0.47
CA VAL A 450 -2.46 -31.89 1.30
C VAL A 450 -1.71 -32.88 0.41
N ALA A 451 -0.58 -32.45 -0.17
CA ALA A 451 0.30 -33.33 -0.93
C ALA A 451 1.33 -34.01 -0.02
N ALA A 452 1.15 -35.30 0.27
CA ALA A 452 2.17 -36.14 0.88
C ALA A 452 3.15 -36.63 -0.19
N ARG A 453 4.37 -36.09 -0.24
CA ARG A 453 5.49 -36.70 -0.98
C ARG A 453 6.74 -36.77 -0.12
N SER A 454 7.19 -38.01 0.10
CA SER A 454 8.42 -38.39 0.77
C SER A 454 9.63 -38.23 -0.15
N SER A 455 10.56 -37.33 0.19
CA SER A 455 11.98 -37.48 -0.17
C SER A 455 12.86 -36.66 0.76
N LEU A 456 13.89 -37.31 1.30
CA LEU A 456 14.85 -36.81 2.29
C LEU A 456 16.06 -36.11 1.62
N ARG A 457 16.60 -35.10 2.34
CA ARG A 457 17.94 -34.44 2.32
C ARG A 457 17.74 -32.91 2.23
N SER A 458 18.32 -32.03 3.05
CA SER A 458 19.55 -32.05 3.85
C SER A 458 19.49 -30.97 4.96
N PHE A 459 20.22 -31.21 6.05
CA PHE A 459 20.31 -30.38 7.26
C PHE A 459 20.86 -28.96 7.03
N VAL A 460 20.33 -27.98 7.78
CA VAL A 460 21.09 -26.78 8.19
C VAL A 460 20.87 -26.55 9.70
N ARG A 461 21.92 -26.78 10.49
CA ARG A 461 22.03 -26.29 11.88
C ARG A 461 22.23 -24.78 11.85
N VAL A 462 21.46 -24.05 12.65
CA VAL A 462 21.78 -22.66 13.01
C VAL A 462 22.51 -22.69 14.37
N PRO A 463 23.72 -22.11 14.51
CA PRO A 463 24.42 -22.08 15.79
C PRO A 463 23.68 -21.19 16.80
N GLU A 464 23.70 -21.60 18.06
CA GLU A 464 23.28 -20.78 19.19
C GLU A 464 24.25 -19.60 19.41
N ARG A 465 23.65 -18.43 19.63
CA ARG A 465 24.22 -17.18 20.17
C ARG A 465 25.35 -16.53 19.38
N CYS A 466 25.08 -15.31 18.92
CA CYS A 466 26.12 -14.31 18.72
C CYS A 466 25.69 -13.01 19.40
N HIS A 467 26.55 -12.55 20.31
CA HIS A 467 26.43 -11.27 20.98
C HIS A 467 26.49 -10.10 19.97
N SER A 468 25.80 -9.02 20.33
CA SER A 468 25.87 -7.67 19.75
C SER A 468 27.27 -7.30 19.28
N VAL A 469 27.40 -6.87 18.01
CA VAL A 469 28.55 -6.09 17.54
C VAL A 469 28.09 -5.02 16.55
N LEU A 470 27.72 -3.85 17.07
CA LEU A 470 27.84 -2.60 16.34
C LEU A 470 29.15 -1.93 16.77
N GLN A 471 30.13 -1.98 15.87
CA GLN A 471 31.31 -1.10 15.71
C GLN A 471 32.47 -1.94 15.16
N THR A 472 32.60 -1.99 13.84
CA THR A 472 33.80 -2.54 13.18
C THR A 472 34.26 -1.55 12.13
N ASN A 473 35.48 -1.04 12.26
CA ASN A 473 36.06 -0.10 11.31
C ASN A 473 36.48 -0.80 10.01
N ARG A 474 36.76 -0.02 8.96
CA ARG A 474 37.10 -0.51 7.61
C ARG A 474 38.31 -1.46 7.59
N GLU A 475 39.28 -1.24 8.48
CA GLU A 475 40.50 -2.05 8.58
C GLU A 475 40.22 -3.44 9.18
N GLN A 476 39.36 -3.53 10.20
CA GLN A 476 38.93 -4.80 10.79
C GLN A 476 38.06 -5.63 9.84
N TYR A 477 37.35 -4.99 8.91
CA TYR A 477 36.62 -5.67 7.85
C TYR A 477 37.56 -6.25 6.79
N GLN A 478 38.59 -5.49 6.39
CA GLN A 478 39.60 -5.94 5.43
C GLN A 478 40.50 -7.06 6.00
N ARG A 479 40.84 -7.04 7.29
CA ARG A 479 41.55 -8.15 7.96
C ARG A 479 40.74 -9.45 7.89
N ARG A 480 39.44 -9.37 8.16
CA ARG A 480 38.51 -10.53 8.10
C ARG A 480 38.30 -11.07 6.68
N LEU A 481 38.37 -10.21 5.65
CA LEU A 481 38.36 -10.66 4.25
C LEU A 481 39.64 -11.40 3.88
N LYS A 482 40.80 -10.98 4.41
CA LYS A 482 42.09 -11.67 4.24
C LYS A 482 42.11 -13.02 4.96
N GLU A 483 41.63 -13.08 6.20
CA GLU A 483 41.56 -14.32 7.00
C GLU A 483 40.60 -15.36 6.43
N ARG A 484 39.59 -14.93 5.66
CA ARG A 484 38.63 -15.81 4.96
C ARG A 484 39.05 -16.19 3.53
N GLY A 485 40.26 -15.83 3.09
CA GLY A 485 40.76 -16.18 1.76
C GLY A 485 40.08 -15.45 0.59
N LEU A 486 39.28 -14.41 0.85
CA LEU A 486 38.51 -13.65 -0.15
C LEU A 486 39.24 -12.36 -0.60
N GLY A 487 40.56 -12.29 -0.36
CA GLY A 487 41.37 -11.08 -0.48
C GLY A 487 41.87 -10.71 -1.88
N ARG A 488 41.26 -11.18 -2.98
CA ARG A 488 41.62 -10.73 -4.34
C ARG A 488 40.40 -10.55 -5.22
N VAL A 489 39.81 -9.36 -5.15
CA VAL A 489 39.06 -8.78 -6.24
C VAL A 489 39.68 -7.40 -6.49
N GLN A 490 40.44 -7.26 -7.57
CA GLN A 490 40.90 -5.97 -8.05
C GLN A 490 39.71 -5.26 -8.69
N PHE A 491 39.37 -4.08 -8.18
CA PHE A 491 38.50 -3.15 -8.90
C PHE A 491 39.35 -2.35 -9.89
N PRO A 492 38.91 -2.14 -11.13
CA PRO A 492 39.60 -1.24 -12.05
C PRO A 492 39.56 0.19 -11.49
N GLN A 493 40.73 0.84 -11.43
CA GLN A 493 40.85 2.27 -11.19
C GLN A 493 40.25 3.00 -12.40
N ILE A 494 39.18 3.76 -12.18
CA ILE A 494 38.77 4.80 -13.11
C ILE A 494 39.58 6.04 -12.74
N ASP A 495 40.45 6.46 -13.65
CA ASP A 495 41.24 7.67 -13.54
C ASP A 495 40.33 8.89 -13.76
N LEU A 496 40.23 9.77 -12.77
CA LEU A 496 39.38 10.98 -12.81
C LEU A 496 40.17 12.23 -13.24
N SER A 497 41.23 12.07 -14.04
CA SER A 497 42.14 13.17 -14.39
C SER A 497 41.87 13.80 -15.77
N THR A 498 40.64 13.79 -16.28
CA THR A 498 40.28 14.56 -17.49
C THR A 498 38.82 14.99 -17.48
N VAL A 499 38.45 15.90 -16.57
CA VAL A 499 37.46 16.96 -16.86
C VAL A 499 37.80 18.15 -15.95
N ASP A 500 38.81 18.90 -16.35
CA ASP A 500 38.96 20.30 -15.95
C ASP A 500 39.26 21.09 -17.22
N SER A 501 38.81 22.34 -17.24
CA SER A 501 38.89 23.33 -18.32
C SER A 501 37.89 23.18 -19.48
N SER A 502 36.66 23.66 -19.28
CA SER A 502 36.07 24.72 -20.13
C SER A 502 34.62 24.98 -19.70
N MET A 503 34.37 26.08 -18.99
CA MET A 503 33.45 27.11 -19.45
C MET A 503 33.37 28.21 -18.38
N SER A 504 33.95 29.34 -18.78
CA SER A 504 33.93 30.63 -18.12
C SER A 504 32.52 31.18 -17.98
N THR A 505 32.32 31.83 -16.84
CA THR A 505 31.37 32.92 -16.57
C THR A 505 31.11 33.84 -17.77
N GLN A 506 29.83 34.13 -18.03
CA GLN A 506 29.40 35.47 -18.44
C GLN A 506 27.93 35.70 -18.05
N ASP A 507 27.75 36.49 -16.99
CA ASP A 507 26.61 37.38 -16.81
C ASP A 507 26.59 38.41 -17.95
N SER A 508 25.42 38.68 -18.52
CA SER A 508 24.99 40.04 -18.89
C SER A 508 23.52 40.06 -19.33
N SER A 509 22.69 40.68 -18.50
CA SER A 509 21.65 41.67 -18.87
C SER A 509 21.01 41.60 -20.25
N HIS A 510 19.70 41.32 -20.30
CA HIS A 510 18.67 42.29 -20.69
C HIS A 510 17.27 41.83 -20.29
#